data_AF-A0A973Y7E3-F1
#
_entry.id   AF-A0A973Y7E3-F1
#
_cell.length_a   1.000
_cell.length_b   1.000
_cell.length_c   1.000
_cell.angle_alpha   90.00
_cell.angle_beta   90.00
_cell.angle_gamma   90.00
#
_symmetry.space_group_name_H-M   'P 1'
#
loop_
_entity.id
_entity.type
_entity.pdbx_description
1 polymer ?
#
loop_
_entity_poly.entity_id
_entity_poly.type
_entity_poly.pdbx_seq_one_letter_code
_entity_poly.pdbx_strand_id
1 'polypeptide(L)'
;GDCILATQPRETSEGLQLNFQQNISDTMTVLPKLSTGLDVNVRFTGVSDFEYTPECIVFDLLNIPLYHGWLVDPQSPDMVQAVGKLSYNQLVEKIITCKQATDSSLVSEGLVAEQFLEATASQLSYHGLCELTAAAREGELGVFFRNNHFSTMTKHQGHLYLLVTDQGFLQEEGVVWESLHTVDGDSCFCDTDFHLSHALGKGGDPTAPPDHQLQQRQVDQDYMVALSLQQQQGQDPPSVLSDLELARQLQHEEYQQHHPHPPPPPPRPPQQQVGGHPAGERRQRQRPDLDCTLL
;
A
#
# COMPACT_ATOMS: atom_id res chain seq x y z
N GLY A 1 7.45 -27.38 14.92
CA GLY A 1 7.83 -28.76 15.33
C GLY A 1 6.59 -29.62 15.43
N ASP A 2 5.81 -29.44 16.49
CA ASP A 2 4.69 -30.33 16.81
C ASP A 2 3.62 -30.44 15.71
N CYS A 3 3.24 -29.33 15.06
CA CYS A 3 2.28 -29.37 13.94
C CYS A 3 2.74 -30.23 12.76
N ILE A 4 4.05 -30.18 12.44
CA ILE A 4 4.67 -30.97 11.37
C ILE A 4 4.63 -32.46 11.72
N LEU A 5 4.99 -32.80 12.96
CA LEU A 5 4.98 -34.19 13.44
C LEU A 5 3.56 -34.76 13.59
N ALA A 6 2.57 -33.89 13.82
CA ALA A 6 1.15 -34.28 13.89
C ALA A 6 0.51 -34.47 12.50
N THR A 7 1.19 -34.08 11.42
CA THR A 7 0.66 -34.20 10.06
C THR A 7 0.57 -35.68 9.65
N GLN A 8 -0.56 -36.07 9.05
CA GLN A 8 -0.81 -37.42 8.59
C GLN A 8 -0.62 -37.51 7.06
N PRO A 9 -0.10 -38.63 6.53
CA PRO A 9 -0.02 -38.83 5.09
C PRO A 9 -1.44 -38.87 4.49
N ARG A 10 -1.63 -38.21 3.35
CA ARG A 10 -2.92 -38.15 2.65
C ARG A 10 -3.33 -39.51 2.06
N GLU A 11 -2.36 -40.34 1.71
CA GLU A 11 -2.55 -41.65 1.10
C GLU A 11 -1.65 -42.70 1.76
N THR A 12 -2.15 -43.92 1.88
CA THR A 12 -1.54 -45.00 2.66
C THR A 12 -0.65 -45.96 1.86
N SER A 13 -0.34 -45.69 0.59
CA SER A 13 0.55 -46.55 -0.18
C SER A 13 2.00 -46.48 0.33
N GLU A 14 2.71 -47.61 0.35
CA GLU A 14 4.06 -47.71 0.94
C GLU A 14 5.06 -46.71 0.33
N GLY A 15 5.03 -46.53 -0.99
CA GLY A 15 5.91 -45.57 -1.67
C GLY A 15 5.63 -44.11 -1.29
N LEU A 16 4.37 -43.76 -1.07
CA LEU A 16 3.98 -42.40 -0.65
C LEU A 16 4.29 -42.15 0.83
N GLN A 17 4.22 -43.18 1.67
CA GLN A 17 4.65 -43.08 3.08
C GLN A 17 6.15 -42.79 3.19
N LEU A 18 6.98 -43.45 2.37
CA LEU A 18 8.42 -43.19 2.34
C LEU A 18 8.72 -41.77 1.85
N ASN A 19 8.04 -41.29 0.80
CA ASN A 19 8.19 -39.90 0.35
C ASN A 19 7.75 -38.91 1.43
N PHE A 20 6.63 -39.16 2.10
CA PHE A 20 6.15 -38.32 3.18
C PHE A 20 7.13 -38.26 4.36
N GLN A 21 7.74 -39.40 4.72
CA GLN A 21 8.73 -39.45 5.79
C GLN A 21 10.02 -38.70 5.41
N GLN A 22 10.44 -38.79 4.14
CA GLN A 22 11.54 -37.97 3.63
C GLN A 22 11.20 -36.48 3.72
N ASN A 23 9.99 -36.09 3.30
CA ASN A 23 9.56 -34.69 3.36
C ASN A 23 9.57 -34.14 4.80
N ILE A 24 9.15 -34.94 5.79
CA ILE A 24 9.25 -34.55 7.22
C ILE A 24 10.72 -34.37 7.63
N SER A 25 11.61 -35.29 7.25
CA SER A 25 13.04 -35.20 7.58
C SER A 25 13.67 -33.94 6.99
N ASP A 26 13.38 -33.65 5.72
CA ASP A 26 13.90 -32.47 5.01
C ASP A 26 13.34 -31.19 5.65
N THR A 27 12.04 -31.17 5.96
CA THR A 27 11.40 -30.07 6.71
C THR A 27 12.13 -29.78 8.03
N MET A 28 12.42 -30.82 8.83
CA MET A 28 13.07 -30.66 10.13
C MET A 28 14.49 -30.10 10.02
N THR A 29 15.17 -30.35 8.89
CA THR A 29 16.51 -29.81 8.60
C THR A 29 16.44 -28.33 8.18
N VAL A 30 15.37 -27.93 7.51
CA VAL A 30 15.13 -26.56 7.04
C VAL A 30 14.57 -25.65 8.14
N LEU A 31 13.79 -26.18 9.09
CA LEU A 31 13.09 -25.39 10.13
C LEU A 31 13.93 -24.27 10.79
N PRO A 32 15.21 -24.48 11.17
CA PRO A 32 16.03 -23.42 11.74
C PRO A 32 16.21 -22.21 10.80
N LYS A 33 16.27 -22.44 9.48
CA LYS A 33 16.45 -21.40 8.47
C LYS A 33 15.27 -20.42 8.42
N LEU A 34 14.07 -20.84 8.79
CA LEU A 34 12.90 -19.96 8.85
C LEU A 34 13.11 -18.76 9.78
N SER A 35 14.02 -18.87 10.76
CA SER A 35 14.37 -17.77 11.66
C SER A 35 15.47 -16.84 11.15
N THR A 36 16.28 -17.30 10.18
CA THR A 36 17.46 -16.57 9.67
C THR A 36 17.29 -16.05 8.24
N GLY A 37 16.26 -16.51 7.54
CA GLY A 37 16.00 -16.19 6.13
C GLY A 37 15.76 -17.45 5.31
N LEU A 38 14.76 -17.40 4.44
CA LEU A 38 14.35 -18.49 3.58
C LEU A 38 14.68 -18.15 2.12
N ASP A 39 15.43 -19.01 1.45
CA ASP A 39 15.79 -18.83 0.04
C ASP A 39 14.63 -19.31 -0.86
N VAL A 40 14.11 -18.38 -1.67
CA VAL A 40 13.10 -18.66 -2.69
C VAL A 40 13.56 -18.13 -4.04
N ASN A 41 13.19 -18.81 -5.11
CA ASN A 41 13.50 -18.38 -6.46
C ASN A 41 12.23 -18.38 -7.31
N VAL A 42 11.68 -17.19 -7.56
CA VAL A 42 10.40 -17.02 -8.28
C VAL A 42 10.57 -17.28 -9.77
N ARG A 43 9.47 -17.67 -10.43
CA ARG A 43 9.31 -17.59 -11.89
C ARG A 43 8.24 -16.56 -12.20
N PHE A 44 8.41 -15.82 -13.29
CA PHE A 44 7.55 -14.68 -13.60
C PHE A 44 6.24 -15.06 -14.31
N THR A 45 5.91 -16.36 -14.35
CA THR A 45 4.82 -16.93 -15.17
C THR A 45 3.49 -17.08 -14.45
N GLY A 46 3.48 -17.11 -13.12
CA GLY A 46 2.29 -17.37 -12.32
C GLY A 46 2.52 -17.04 -10.86
N VAL A 47 1.45 -16.82 -10.09
CA VAL A 47 1.55 -16.33 -8.69
C VAL A 47 2.04 -17.37 -7.69
N SER A 48 2.04 -18.65 -8.05
CA SER A 48 2.54 -19.75 -7.23
C SER A 48 3.77 -20.43 -7.86
N ASP A 49 4.36 -19.81 -8.89
CA ASP A 49 5.44 -20.44 -9.65
C ASP A 49 6.80 -20.14 -9.00
N PHE A 50 7.25 -21.05 -8.16
CA PHE A 50 8.60 -21.04 -7.58
C PHE A 50 9.44 -22.19 -8.16
N GLU A 51 10.75 -22.00 -8.21
CA GLU A 51 11.66 -23.14 -8.28
C GLU A 51 11.57 -23.92 -6.96
N TYR A 52 11.42 -25.24 -7.07
CA TYR A 52 11.33 -26.08 -5.90
C TYR A 52 12.66 -26.10 -5.17
N THR A 53 12.69 -25.45 -4.00
CA THR A 53 13.80 -25.51 -3.05
C THR A 53 13.39 -26.38 -1.87
N PRO A 54 14.34 -27.02 -1.15
CA PRO A 54 14.05 -27.74 0.09
C PRO A 54 13.28 -26.88 1.09
N GLU A 55 13.50 -25.56 1.06
CA GLU A 55 12.84 -24.55 1.86
C GLU A 55 11.32 -24.50 1.66
N CYS A 56 10.84 -24.71 0.43
CA CYS A 56 9.41 -24.66 0.10
C CYS A 56 8.60 -25.83 0.68
N ILE A 57 9.26 -26.94 1.04
CA ILE A 57 8.60 -28.15 1.52
C ILE A 57 7.77 -27.91 2.80
N VAL A 58 8.15 -26.92 3.60
CA VAL A 58 7.46 -26.56 4.84
C VAL A 58 6.02 -26.12 4.53
N PHE A 59 5.85 -25.33 3.47
CA PHE A 59 4.55 -24.81 3.05
C PHE A 59 3.66 -25.92 2.49
N ASP A 60 4.24 -26.79 1.66
CA ASP A 60 3.54 -27.95 1.10
C ASP A 60 3.05 -28.91 2.20
N LEU A 61 3.91 -29.20 3.18
CA LEU A 61 3.59 -30.11 4.28
C LEU A 61 2.48 -29.54 5.18
N LEU A 62 2.53 -28.24 5.47
CA LEU A 62 1.50 -27.55 6.24
C LEU A 62 0.24 -27.21 5.43
N ASN A 63 0.25 -27.49 4.12
CA ASN A 63 -0.80 -27.11 3.18
C ASN A 63 -1.12 -25.61 3.25
N ILE A 64 -0.08 -24.78 3.30
CA ILE A 64 -0.15 -23.33 3.27
C ILE A 64 0.30 -22.88 1.88
N PRO A 65 -0.53 -22.18 1.10
CA PRO A 65 -0.12 -21.71 -0.21
C PRO A 65 0.94 -20.62 -0.08
N LEU A 66 1.99 -20.71 -0.91
CA LEU A 66 3.01 -19.68 -1.07
C LEU A 66 2.74 -18.92 -2.37
N TYR A 67 2.71 -17.58 -2.27
CA TYR A 67 2.40 -16.69 -3.37
C TYR A 67 3.47 -15.61 -3.57
N HIS A 68 3.59 -15.10 -4.79
CA HIS A 68 4.25 -13.84 -5.12
C HIS A 68 3.44 -13.11 -6.21
N GLY A 69 3.68 -11.80 -6.36
CA GLY A 69 3.02 -10.98 -7.37
C GLY A 69 3.99 -10.46 -8.45
N TRP A 70 5.18 -11.03 -8.54
CA TRP A 70 6.19 -10.63 -9.51
C TRP A 70 6.00 -11.33 -10.86
N LEU A 71 5.01 -10.89 -11.64
CA LEU A 71 4.68 -11.49 -12.94
C LEU A 71 5.00 -10.54 -14.09
N VAL A 72 5.42 -11.12 -15.22
CA VAL A 72 5.52 -10.39 -16.48
C VAL A 72 4.11 -10.11 -17.03
N ASP A 73 3.90 -8.93 -17.59
CA ASP A 73 2.62 -8.54 -18.18
C ASP A 73 2.46 -9.14 -19.60
N PRO A 74 1.42 -9.97 -19.85
CA PRO A 74 1.13 -10.51 -21.18
C PRO A 74 0.90 -9.45 -22.26
N GLN A 75 0.56 -8.21 -21.89
CA GLN A 75 0.39 -7.10 -22.82
C GLN A 75 1.72 -6.61 -23.42
N SER A 76 2.85 -6.99 -22.83
CA SER A 76 4.20 -6.64 -23.29
C SER A 76 4.91 -7.86 -23.90
N PRO A 77 4.62 -8.21 -25.18
CA PRO A 77 5.12 -9.45 -25.79
C PRO A 77 6.65 -9.51 -25.83
N ASP A 78 7.32 -8.37 -25.98
CA ASP A 78 8.79 -8.30 -25.98
C ASP A 78 9.37 -8.71 -24.62
N MET A 79 8.75 -8.26 -23.51
CA MET A 79 9.14 -8.67 -22.15
C MET A 79 8.83 -10.15 -21.91
N VAL A 80 7.67 -10.63 -22.34
CA VAL A 80 7.30 -12.05 -22.22
C VAL A 80 8.29 -12.95 -22.96
N GLN A 81 8.72 -12.54 -24.16
CA GLN A 81 9.71 -13.28 -24.94
C GLN A 81 11.08 -13.24 -24.26
N ALA A 82 11.52 -12.06 -23.80
CA ALA A 82 12.82 -11.90 -23.16
C ALA A 82 12.92 -12.63 -21.81
N VAL A 83 11.86 -12.63 -21.00
CA VAL A 83 11.81 -13.30 -19.70
C VAL A 83 11.56 -14.80 -19.85
N GLY A 84 10.60 -15.18 -20.71
CA GLY A 84 10.24 -16.57 -20.96
C GLY A 84 9.74 -17.30 -19.70
N LYS A 85 10.26 -18.51 -19.46
CA LYS A 85 9.92 -19.36 -18.29
C LYS A 85 11.05 -19.43 -17.26
N LEU A 86 11.98 -18.50 -17.33
CA LEU A 86 13.17 -18.48 -16.49
C LEU A 86 12.78 -18.11 -15.05
N SER A 87 13.47 -18.71 -14.08
CA SER A 87 13.44 -18.20 -12.71
C SER A 87 14.30 -16.93 -12.59
N TYR A 88 14.17 -16.20 -11.48
CA TYR A 88 14.95 -14.99 -11.24
C TYR A 88 16.46 -15.24 -11.42
N ASN A 89 17.01 -16.29 -10.81
CA ASN A 89 18.44 -16.62 -10.96
C ASN A 89 18.83 -16.87 -12.42
N GLN A 90 18.01 -17.64 -13.15
CA GLN A 90 18.26 -17.94 -14.56
C GLN A 90 18.15 -16.69 -15.45
N LEU A 91 17.25 -15.77 -15.12
CA LEU A 91 17.07 -14.52 -15.85
C LEU A 91 18.28 -13.60 -15.66
N VAL A 92 18.79 -13.49 -14.43
CA VAL A 92 20.00 -12.71 -14.13
C VAL A 92 21.21 -13.26 -14.89
N GLU A 93 21.41 -14.58 -14.89
CA GLU A 93 22.47 -15.23 -15.67
C GLU A 93 22.33 -14.98 -17.17
N LYS A 94 21.09 -15.05 -17.70
CA LYS A 94 20.80 -14.73 -19.09
C LYS A 94 21.16 -13.28 -19.43
N ILE A 95 20.79 -12.31 -18.59
CA ILE A 95 21.11 -10.89 -18.80
C ILE A 95 22.63 -10.69 -18.90
N ILE A 96 23.40 -11.30 -17.99
CA ILE A 96 24.87 -11.21 -18.02
C ILE A 96 25.42 -11.80 -19.32
N THR A 97 24.92 -12.96 -19.74
CA THR A 97 25.32 -13.63 -20.99
C THR A 97 25.00 -12.77 -22.21
N CYS A 98 23.78 -12.23 -22.27
CA CYS A 98 23.33 -11.35 -23.36
C CYS A 98 24.17 -10.08 -23.49
N LYS A 99 24.58 -9.46 -22.36
CA LYS A 99 25.46 -8.28 -22.36
C LYS A 99 26.86 -8.54 -22.93
N GLN A 100 27.34 -9.78 -22.84
CA GLN A 100 28.65 -10.18 -23.37
C GLN A 100 28.56 -10.71 -24.80
N ALA A 101 27.36 -10.90 -25.34
CA ALA A 101 27.16 -11.40 -26.69
C ALA A 101 27.56 -10.37 -27.76
N THR A 102 28.06 -10.85 -28.89
CA THR A 102 28.31 -10.03 -30.09
C THR A 102 27.08 -9.88 -30.98
N ASP A 103 26.07 -10.74 -30.79
CA ASP A 103 24.81 -10.68 -31.52
C ASP A 103 23.91 -9.57 -30.97
N SER A 104 23.60 -8.59 -31.82
CA SER A 104 22.74 -7.45 -31.47
C SER A 104 21.34 -7.87 -31.02
N SER A 105 20.83 -9.01 -31.49
CA SER A 105 19.51 -9.51 -31.10
C SER A 105 19.51 -10.00 -29.64
N LEU A 106 20.53 -10.76 -29.24
CA LEU A 106 20.71 -11.22 -27.87
C LEU A 106 20.95 -10.06 -26.90
N VAL A 107 21.73 -9.06 -27.32
CA VAL A 107 21.95 -7.84 -26.53
C VAL A 107 20.62 -7.10 -26.30
N SER A 108 19.81 -6.95 -27.34
CA SER A 108 18.47 -6.33 -27.23
C SER A 108 17.56 -7.11 -26.29
N GLU A 109 17.55 -8.44 -26.38
CA GLU A 109 16.75 -9.30 -25.50
C GLU A 109 17.19 -9.16 -24.03
N GLY A 110 18.50 -9.11 -23.78
CA GLY A 110 19.06 -8.88 -22.45
C GLY A 110 18.70 -7.51 -21.87
N LEU A 111 18.69 -6.46 -22.69
CA LEU A 111 18.26 -5.11 -22.29
C LEU A 111 16.78 -5.08 -21.89
N VAL A 112 15.90 -5.76 -22.64
CA VAL A 112 14.47 -5.84 -22.30
C VAL A 112 14.26 -6.60 -20.99
N ALA A 113 14.97 -7.72 -20.79
CA ALA A 113 14.92 -8.47 -19.54
C ALA A 113 15.43 -7.65 -18.34
N GLU A 114 16.50 -6.87 -18.53
CA GLU A 114 17.02 -5.96 -17.50
C GLU A 114 16.02 -4.85 -17.18
N GLN A 115 15.45 -4.22 -18.20
CA GLN A 115 14.42 -3.19 -18.02
C GLN A 115 13.21 -3.72 -17.25
N PHE A 116 12.80 -4.97 -17.49
CA PHE A 116 11.73 -5.61 -16.72
C PHE A 116 12.09 -5.66 -15.22
N LEU A 117 13.28 -6.16 -14.87
CA LEU A 117 13.72 -6.25 -13.48
C LEU A 117 13.83 -4.87 -12.81
N GLU A 118 14.32 -3.86 -13.53
CA GLU A 118 14.41 -2.49 -13.04
C GLU A 118 13.03 -1.86 -12.81
N ALA A 119 12.13 -1.98 -13.79
CA ALA A 119 10.78 -1.44 -13.71
C ALA A 119 9.92 -2.11 -12.64
N THR A 120 10.23 -3.36 -12.27
CA THR A 120 9.48 -4.14 -11.28
C THR A 120 10.30 -4.46 -10.03
N ALA A 121 11.28 -3.60 -9.69
CA ALA A 121 12.18 -3.78 -8.56
C ALA A 121 11.46 -3.92 -7.19
N SER A 122 10.21 -3.45 -7.09
CA SER A 122 9.34 -3.64 -5.91
C SER A 122 8.81 -5.08 -5.74
N GLN A 123 9.15 -5.97 -6.68
CA GLN A 123 8.76 -7.39 -6.75
C GLN A 123 7.24 -7.62 -6.78
N LEU A 124 6.48 -6.63 -7.27
CA LEU A 124 5.04 -6.71 -7.46
C LEU A 124 4.66 -5.92 -8.71
N SER A 125 4.04 -6.60 -9.68
CA SER A 125 3.48 -5.94 -10.87
C SER A 125 1.97 -5.80 -10.75
N TYR A 126 1.38 -4.86 -11.50
CA TYR A 126 -0.07 -4.70 -11.54
C TYR A 126 -0.77 -5.97 -12.05
N HIS A 127 -0.24 -6.56 -13.12
CA HIS A 127 -0.71 -7.85 -13.63
C HIS A 127 -0.65 -8.94 -12.55
N GLY A 128 0.48 -9.04 -11.84
CA GLY A 128 0.63 -10.00 -10.74
C GLY A 128 -0.34 -9.77 -9.59
N LEU A 129 -0.66 -8.51 -9.26
CA LEU A 129 -1.65 -8.18 -8.23
C LEU A 129 -3.07 -8.61 -8.66
N CYS A 130 -3.45 -8.39 -9.92
CA CYS A 130 -4.73 -8.84 -10.47
C CYS A 130 -4.84 -10.37 -10.46
N GLU A 131 -3.82 -11.07 -10.97
CA GLU A 131 -3.76 -12.54 -10.96
C GLU A 131 -3.79 -13.10 -9.53
N LEU A 132 -3.09 -12.45 -8.59
CA LEU A 132 -3.07 -12.87 -7.19
C LEU A 132 -4.46 -12.73 -6.55
N THR A 133 -5.15 -11.62 -6.84
CA THR A 133 -6.52 -11.38 -6.36
C THR A 133 -7.49 -12.42 -6.94
N ALA A 134 -7.28 -12.85 -8.19
CA ALA A 134 -8.11 -13.87 -8.83
C ALA A 134 -7.81 -15.29 -8.30
N ALA A 135 -6.54 -15.63 -8.10
CA ALA A 135 -6.08 -16.97 -7.70
C ALA A 135 -6.27 -17.26 -6.21
N ALA A 136 -6.12 -16.27 -5.34
CA ALA A 136 -6.28 -16.44 -3.89
C ALA A 136 -7.73 -16.81 -3.54
N ARG A 137 -7.89 -17.83 -2.68
CA ARG A 137 -9.20 -18.28 -2.20
C ARG A 137 -9.68 -17.38 -1.07
N GLU A 138 -10.98 -17.11 -1.10
CA GLU A 138 -11.66 -16.30 -0.08
C GLU A 138 -11.52 -16.92 1.32
N GLY A 139 -11.02 -16.16 2.28
CA GLY A 139 -10.79 -16.60 3.67
C GLY A 139 -9.63 -17.58 3.88
N GLU A 140 -8.86 -17.93 2.84
CA GLU A 140 -7.69 -18.79 2.97
C GLU A 140 -6.46 -17.98 3.44
N LEU A 141 -5.75 -18.50 4.45
CA LEU A 141 -4.45 -17.97 4.85
C LEU A 141 -3.36 -18.53 3.94
N GLY A 142 -2.54 -17.64 3.41
CA GLY A 142 -1.34 -17.96 2.64
C GLY A 142 -0.13 -17.15 3.09
N VAL A 143 1.01 -17.46 2.50
CA VAL A 143 2.24 -16.67 2.66
C VAL A 143 2.50 -15.93 1.36
N PHE A 144 2.77 -14.63 1.45
CA PHE A 144 3.07 -13.77 0.33
C PHE A 144 4.51 -13.28 0.40
N PHE A 145 5.29 -13.56 -0.65
CA PHE A 145 6.67 -13.12 -0.80
C PHE A 145 6.73 -11.85 -1.65
N ARG A 146 7.31 -10.78 -1.08
CA ARG A 146 7.55 -9.51 -1.75
C ARG A 146 8.71 -8.77 -1.10
N ASN A 147 9.59 -8.19 -1.91
CA ASN A 147 10.72 -7.36 -1.47
C ASN A 147 11.58 -8.05 -0.39
N ASN A 148 11.91 -9.33 -0.61
CA ASN A 148 12.65 -10.18 0.34
C ASN A 148 11.98 -10.34 1.72
N HIS A 149 10.67 -10.10 1.82
CA HIS A 149 9.87 -10.27 3.02
C HIS A 149 8.76 -11.29 2.79
N PHE A 150 8.43 -12.06 3.83
CA PHE A 150 7.31 -12.98 3.85
C PHE A 150 6.21 -12.43 4.76
N SER A 151 5.04 -12.17 4.19
CA SER A 151 3.88 -11.68 4.93
C SER A 151 2.79 -12.75 4.98
N THR A 152 2.06 -12.85 6.10
CA THR A 152 0.82 -13.63 6.13
C THR A 152 -0.24 -12.88 5.33
N MET A 153 -0.86 -13.53 4.36
CA MET A 153 -1.86 -12.94 3.47
C MET A 153 -3.19 -13.66 3.60
N THR A 154 -4.28 -12.91 3.45
CA THR A 154 -5.64 -13.45 3.32
C THR A 154 -6.44 -12.66 2.30
N LYS A 155 -7.53 -13.25 1.82
CA LYS A 155 -8.50 -12.58 0.97
C LYS A 155 -9.82 -12.43 1.72
N HIS A 156 -10.34 -11.20 1.79
CA HIS A 156 -11.62 -10.89 2.42
C HIS A 156 -12.44 -9.94 1.53
N GLN A 157 -13.69 -10.32 1.26
CA GLN A 157 -14.64 -9.64 0.36
C GLN A 157 -14.02 -9.28 -1.00
N GLY A 158 -13.19 -10.18 -1.56
CA GLY A 158 -12.52 -9.94 -2.83
C GLY A 158 -11.28 -9.04 -2.78
N HIS A 159 -10.90 -8.55 -1.60
CA HIS A 159 -9.70 -7.74 -1.39
C HIS A 159 -8.60 -8.53 -0.68
N LEU A 160 -7.34 -8.26 -1.01
CA LEU A 160 -6.18 -8.88 -0.37
C LEU A 160 -5.71 -8.06 0.82
N TYR A 161 -5.29 -8.75 1.88
CA TYR A 161 -4.79 -8.16 3.11
C TYR A 161 -3.53 -8.87 3.58
N LEU A 162 -2.61 -8.12 4.15
CA LEU A 162 -1.38 -8.59 4.78
C LEU A 162 -1.45 -8.36 6.28
N LEU A 163 -1.01 -9.34 7.08
CA LEU A 163 -0.97 -9.21 8.53
C LEU A 163 0.12 -8.21 8.92
N VAL A 164 -0.22 -7.23 9.75
CA VAL A 164 0.74 -6.27 10.30
C VAL A 164 1.52 -6.95 11.43
N THR A 165 2.83 -7.09 11.25
CA THR A 165 3.72 -7.74 12.22
C THR A 165 4.81 -6.80 12.77
N ASP A 166 4.86 -5.56 12.29
CA ASP A 166 5.87 -4.59 12.74
C ASP A 166 5.62 -4.19 14.21
N GLN A 167 6.70 -4.19 15.00
CA GLN A 167 6.63 -3.91 16.44
C GLN A 167 6.14 -2.48 16.75
N GLY A 168 6.24 -1.54 15.80
CA GLY A 168 5.72 -0.19 15.93
C GLY A 168 4.20 -0.14 16.17
N PHE A 169 3.46 -1.15 15.72
CA PHE A 169 2.00 -1.26 15.92
C PHE A 169 1.61 -2.10 17.13
N LEU A 170 2.58 -2.52 17.97
CA LEU A 170 2.31 -3.41 19.12
C LEU A 170 1.25 -2.86 20.10
N GLN A 171 1.10 -1.54 20.20
CA GLN A 171 0.11 -0.90 21.09
C GLN A 171 -1.19 -0.50 20.36
N GLU A 172 -1.24 -0.64 19.03
CA GLU A 172 -2.36 -0.22 18.20
C GLU A 172 -3.31 -1.41 17.98
N GLU A 173 -4.17 -1.71 18.95
CA GLU A 173 -5.10 -2.87 18.88
C GLU A 173 -6.04 -2.83 17.66
N GLY A 174 -6.26 -1.63 17.10
CA GLY A 174 -7.08 -1.44 15.90
C GLY A 174 -6.34 -1.72 14.59
N VAL A 175 -5.04 -2.00 14.59
CA VAL A 175 -4.23 -2.21 13.38
C VAL A 175 -3.76 -3.65 13.31
N VAL A 176 -4.47 -4.46 12.53
CA VAL A 176 -4.20 -5.90 12.37
C VAL A 176 -3.86 -6.25 10.93
N TRP A 177 -4.62 -5.70 9.98
CA TRP A 177 -4.45 -5.98 8.56
C TRP A 177 -4.06 -4.72 7.79
N GLU A 178 -3.24 -4.87 6.76
CA GLU A 178 -2.90 -3.84 5.78
C GLU A 178 -3.43 -4.26 4.41
N SER A 179 -4.17 -3.39 3.73
CA SER A 179 -4.71 -3.71 2.41
C SER A 179 -3.61 -3.81 1.35
N LEU A 180 -3.70 -4.80 0.46
CA LEU A 180 -2.84 -4.94 -0.71
C LEU A 180 -3.65 -4.69 -1.98
N HIS A 181 -3.73 -3.42 -2.41
CA HIS A 181 -4.48 -3.02 -3.61
C HIS A 181 -3.69 -2.13 -4.58
N THR A 182 -2.49 -1.67 -4.20
CA THR A 182 -1.58 -0.91 -5.05
C THR A 182 -0.17 -1.51 -5.03
N VAL A 183 0.62 -1.20 -6.05
CA VAL A 183 2.04 -1.57 -6.11
C VAL A 183 2.93 -0.58 -5.37
N ASP A 184 2.49 0.68 -5.24
CA ASP A 184 3.30 1.80 -4.73
C ASP A 184 3.30 1.93 -3.20
N GLY A 185 2.49 1.13 -2.49
CA GLY A 185 2.46 1.12 -1.03
C GLY A 185 1.43 2.08 -0.41
N ASP A 186 0.56 2.69 -1.22
CA ASP A 186 -0.65 3.35 -0.72
C ASP A 186 -1.59 2.25 -0.19
N SER A 187 -1.58 2.05 1.13
CA SER A 187 -2.36 1.04 1.84
C SER A 187 -3.25 1.66 2.91
N CYS A 188 -4.30 0.93 3.29
CA CYS A 188 -5.10 1.26 4.46
C CYS A 188 -4.97 0.17 5.51
N PHE A 189 -5.00 0.57 6.78
CA PHE A 189 -5.01 -0.34 7.92
C PHE A 189 -6.44 -0.71 8.29
N CYS A 190 -6.62 -1.94 8.74
CA CYS A 190 -7.89 -2.50 9.17
C CYS A 190 -7.73 -3.26 10.50
N ASP A 191 -8.82 -3.34 11.26
CA ASP A 191 -8.92 -4.13 12.48
C ASP A 191 -9.09 -5.63 12.19
N THR A 192 -9.27 -6.45 13.25
CA THR A 192 -9.44 -7.91 13.14
C THR A 192 -10.59 -8.34 12.20
N ASP A 193 -11.64 -7.52 12.11
CA ASP A 193 -12.84 -7.79 11.33
C ASP A 193 -12.81 -7.14 9.94
N PHE A 194 -11.63 -6.68 9.49
CA PHE A 194 -11.39 -6.01 8.21
C PHE A 194 -12.11 -4.66 8.07
N HIS A 195 -12.48 -4.00 9.18
CA HIS A 195 -12.97 -2.64 9.13
C HIS A 195 -11.81 -1.65 9.14
N LEU A 196 -11.92 -0.59 8.33
CA LEU A 196 -10.94 0.48 8.26
C LEU A 196 -10.64 1.04 9.65
N SER A 197 -9.38 0.93 10.06
CA SER A 197 -8.89 1.53 11.30
C SER A 197 -8.94 3.04 11.11
N HIS A 198 -9.67 3.72 12.00
CA HIS A 198 -9.64 5.18 12.01
C HIS A 198 -8.20 5.63 12.24
N ALA A 199 -7.67 6.41 11.29
CA ALA A 199 -6.30 6.91 11.31
C ALA A 199 -5.90 7.42 12.70
N LEU A 200 -4.67 7.07 13.10
CA LEU A 200 -3.88 7.80 14.08
C LEU A 200 -3.93 9.29 13.73
N GLY A 201 -4.89 10.02 14.32
CA GLY A 201 -5.14 11.43 14.02
C GLY A 201 -6.59 11.80 13.67
N LYS A 202 -7.57 11.42 14.51
CA LYS A 202 -8.78 12.23 14.80
C LYS A 202 -9.61 11.58 15.92
N GLY A 203 -9.00 11.42 17.09
CA GLY A 203 -9.74 11.32 18.35
C GLY A 203 -10.25 12.71 18.75
N GLY A 204 -11.16 13.25 17.96
CA GLY A 204 -11.75 14.56 18.18
C GLY A 204 -13.19 14.51 17.67
N ASP A 205 -14.08 14.07 18.54
CA ASP A 205 -15.51 14.23 18.40
C ASP A 205 -15.83 15.69 18.00
N PRO A 206 -16.56 15.97 16.89
CA PRO A 206 -16.86 17.35 16.47
C PRO A 206 -17.70 18.16 17.47
N THR A 207 -18.11 17.54 18.58
CA THR A 207 -18.98 18.13 19.60
C THR A 207 -18.30 18.46 20.93
N ALA A 208 -16.99 18.25 21.09
CA ALA A 208 -16.27 18.72 22.28
C ALA A 208 -15.56 20.06 21.99
N PRO A 209 -15.71 21.10 22.84
CA PRO A 209 -14.98 22.34 22.67
C PRO A 209 -13.47 22.06 22.71
N PRO A 210 -12.65 22.72 21.87
CA PRO A 210 -11.21 22.51 21.89
C PRO A 210 -10.68 22.85 23.29
N ASP A 211 -10.01 21.88 23.92
CA ASP A 211 -9.37 22.06 25.23
C ASP A 211 -8.23 23.06 25.09
N HIS A 212 -8.56 24.33 25.31
CA HIS A 212 -7.67 25.49 25.21
C HIS A 212 -6.39 25.33 26.06
N GLN A 213 -6.45 24.49 27.10
CA GLN A 213 -5.32 24.16 27.97
C GLN A 213 -4.29 23.27 27.28
N LEU A 214 -4.68 22.27 26.50
CA LEU A 214 -3.74 21.38 25.79
C LEU A 214 -3.01 22.13 24.68
N GLN A 215 -3.73 22.99 23.95
CA GLN A 215 -3.14 23.90 22.97
C GLN A 215 -2.15 24.86 23.64
N GLN A 216 -2.49 25.44 24.81
CA GLN A 216 -1.57 26.28 25.57
C GLN A 216 -0.32 25.52 26.03
N ARG A 217 -0.45 24.26 26.47
CA ARG A 217 0.70 23.46 26.89
C ARG A 217 1.63 23.08 25.73
N GLN A 218 1.09 22.84 24.53
CA GLN A 218 1.91 22.65 23.34
C GLN A 218 2.62 23.95 22.94
N VAL A 219 1.90 25.07 22.95
CA VAL A 219 2.48 26.39 22.63
C VAL A 219 3.59 26.76 23.63
N ASP A 220 3.40 26.51 24.92
CA ASP A 220 4.43 26.76 25.94
C ASP A 220 5.68 25.86 25.75
N GLN A 221 5.48 24.62 25.31
CA GLN A 221 6.57 23.67 25.08
C GLN A 221 7.38 24.08 23.84
N ASP A 222 6.71 24.43 22.74
CA ASP A 222 7.35 24.91 21.52
C ASP A 222 8.08 26.25 21.75
N TYR A 223 7.48 27.16 22.54
CA TYR A 223 8.10 28.43 22.94
C TYR A 223 9.40 28.21 23.74
N MET A 224 9.41 27.22 24.63
CA MET A 224 10.58 26.88 25.44
C MET A 224 11.71 26.25 24.59
N VAL A 225 11.36 25.45 23.56
CA VAL A 225 12.33 24.92 22.59
C VAL A 225 12.90 26.04 21.70
N ALA A 226 12.05 26.94 21.22
CA ALA A 226 12.46 28.09 20.40
C ALA A 226 13.43 29.02 21.14
N LEU A 227 13.15 29.34 22.42
CA LEU A 227 14.05 30.12 23.28
C LEU A 227 15.41 29.43 23.49
N SER A 228 15.42 28.10 23.58
CA SER A 228 16.63 27.30 23.76
C SER A 228 17.53 27.36 22.53
N LEU A 229 16.93 27.24 21.34
CA LEU A 229 17.62 27.37 20.05
C LEU A 229 18.17 28.78 19.85
N GLN A 230 17.44 29.80 20.28
CA GLN A 230 17.86 31.21 20.16
C GLN A 230 19.05 31.54 21.08
N GLN A 231 19.12 30.96 22.29
CA GLN A 231 20.28 31.16 23.18
C GLN A 231 21.56 30.49 22.67
N GLN A 232 21.45 29.45 21.84
CA GLN A 232 22.61 28.78 21.24
C GLN A 232 23.16 29.51 20.01
N GLN A 233 22.40 30.43 19.41
CA GLN A 233 22.86 31.29 18.33
C GLN A 233 23.17 32.70 18.85
N GLY A 234 24.27 32.81 19.60
CA GLY A 234 24.86 34.09 19.94
C GLY A 234 25.86 34.57 18.88
N GLN A 235 25.63 35.79 18.37
CA GLN A 235 26.55 36.74 17.70
C GLN A 235 26.58 36.76 16.16
N ASP A 236 25.85 37.71 15.55
CA ASP A 236 26.38 38.66 14.56
C ASP A 236 25.45 39.91 14.38
N PRO A 237 25.97 41.09 13.94
CA PRO A 237 25.35 42.42 14.07
C PRO A 237 24.44 42.84 12.88
N PRO A 238 23.76 44.02 12.94
CA PRO A 238 22.40 44.19 12.41
C PRO A 238 22.37 44.78 10.99
N SER A 239 21.60 44.14 10.12
CA SER A 239 20.93 44.79 8.99
C SER A 239 19.91 43.80 8.43
N VAL A 240 18.74 44.32 8.04
CA VAL A 240 17.52 43.59 7.67
C VAL A 240 16.73 43.15 8.90
N LEU A 241 15.46 43.59 8.97
CA LEU A 241 14.50 43.25 10.02
C LEU A 241 14.62 41.77 10.38
N SER A 242 14.83 41.46 11.66
CA SER A 242 14.93 40.08 12.13
C SER A 242 13.60 39.39 11.85
N ASP A 243 13.62 38.17 11.29
CA ASP A 243 12.43 37.35 10.99
C ASP A 243 11.44 37.29 12.17
N LEU A 244 11.94 37.44 13.40
CA LEU A 244 11.16 37.55 14.63
C LEU A 244 10.19 38.75 14.64
N GLU A 245 10.63 39.92 14.17
CA GLU A 245 9.80 41.13 14.15
C GLU A 245 8.68 41.01 13.12
N LEU A 246 8.98 40.44 11.94
CA LEU A 246 8.00 40.19 10.90
C LEU A 246 6.94 39.16 11.36
N ALA A 247 7.38 38.07 11.99
CA ALA A 247 6.47 37.05 12.53
C ALA A 247 5.51 37.63 13.57
N ARG A 248 6.01 38.50 14.45
CA ARG A 248 5.18 39.15 15.49
C ARG A 248 4.16 40.12 14.90
N GLN A 249 4.48 40.76 13.78
CA GLN A 249 3.60 41.69 13.09
C GLN A 249 2.45 40.95 12.37
N LEU A 250 2.76 39.86 11.65
CA LEU A 250 1.77 39.02 10.98
C LEU A 250 0.75 38.43 11.99
N GLN A 251 1.24 38.01 13.16
CA GLN A 251 0.39 37.46 14.21
C GLN A 251 -0.59 38.50 14.80
N HIS A 252 -0.18 39.77 14.88
CA HIS A 252 -1.07 40.87 15.30
C HIS A 252 -2.14 41.19 14.25
N GLU A 253 -1.79 41.15 12.96
CA GLU A 253 -2.72 41.41 11.86
C GLU A 253 -3.82 40.34 11.78
N GLU A 254 -3.45 39.06 11.95
CA GLU A 254 -4.41 37.96 11.95
C GLU A 254 -5.41 38.04 13.12
N TYR A 255 -4.95 38.51 14.28
CA TYR A 255 -5.78 38.70 15.46
C TYR A 255 -6.82 39.82 15.30
N GLN A 256 -6.50 40.87 14.53
CA GLN A 256 -7.43 41.97 14.27
C GLN A 256 -8.48 41.62 13.20
N GLN A 257 -8.15 40.70 12.28
CA GLN A 257 -9.07 40.25 11.21
C GLN A 257 -10.24 39.39 11.73
N HIS A 258 -10.10 38.75 12.90
CA HIS A 258 -11.05 37.75 13.40
C HIS A 258 -12.10 38.24 14.41
N HIS A 259 -12.48 39.52 14.42
CA HIS A 259 -13.69 39.95 15.16
C HIS A 259 -14.98 39.62 14.38
N PRO A 260 -15.84 38.67 14.83
CA PRO A 260 -17.09 38.40 14.14
C PRO A 260 -18.15 39.44 14.57
N HIS A 261 -18.71 40.15 13.60
CA HIS A 261 -19.95 40.93 13.79
C HIS A 261 -21.11 39.99 14.21
N PRO A 262 -22.01 40.40 15.13
CA PRO A 262 -23.18 39.60 15.46
C PRO A 262 -24.22 39.61 14.32
N PRO A 263 -24.90 38.49 14.03
CA PRO A 263 -25.86 38.40 12.92
C PRO A 263 -27.18 39.14 13.24
N PRO A 264 -27.88 39.71 12.23
CA PRO A 264 -29.17 40.36 12.43
C PRO A 264 -30.32 39.35 12.63
N PRO A 265 -31.41 39.71 13.33
CA PRO A 265 -32.53 38.81 13.59
C PRO A 265 -33.44 38.58 12.37
N PRO A 266 -34.16 37.44 12.28
CA PRO A 266 -34.95 37.06 11.10
C PRO A 266 -36.28 37.82 10.97
N PRO A 267 -36.83 37.98 9.75
CA PRO A 267 -38.09 38.68 9.53
C PRO A 267 -39.33 37.82 9.83
N ARG A 268 -40.40 38.47 10.32
CA ARG A 268 -41.74 37.87 10.54
C ARG A 268 -42.54 37.79 9.23
N PRO A 269 -43.47 36.82 9.07
CA PRO A 269 -44.30 36.69 7.86
C PRO A 269 -45.57 37.55 7.94
N PRO A 270 -46.12 37.99 6.80
CA PRO A 270 -47.53 38.30 6.68
C PRO A 270 -48.27 37.46 5.62
N GLN A 271 -49.58 37.42 5.82
CA GLN A 271 -50.61 36.54 5.27
C GLN A 271 -51.08 36.85 3.84
N GLN A 272 -51.91 35.93 3.35
CA GLN A 272 -52.49 35.72 2.02
C GLN A 272 -53.32 36.85 1.37
N GLN A 273 -53.23 36.83 0.02
CA GLN A 273 -54.26 36.94 -1.03
C GLN A 273 -55.09 38.23 -1.24
N VAL A 274 -55.14 38.66 -2.52
CA VAL A 274 -56.28 38.87 -3.47
C VAL A 274 -55.72 39.82 -4.56
N GLY A 275 -55.85 39.70 -5.88
CA GLY A 275 -56.55 38.89 -6.87
C GLY A 275 -56.50 39.68 -8.21
N GLY A 276 -56.49 39.02 -9.38
CA GLY A 276 -56.71 39.70 -10.68
C GLY A 276 -55.87 39.20 -11.87
N HIS A 277 -56.49 38.39 -12.73
CA HIS A 277 -56.10 38.07 -14.14
C HIS A 277 -56.50 39.21 -15.12
N PRO A 278 -56.30 39.17 -16.47
CA PRO A 278 -55.66 38.17 -17.38
C PRO A 278 -54.79 38.72 -18.57
N ALA A 279 -54.30 37.77 -19.40
CA ALA A 279 -54.18 37.78 -20.89
C ALA A 279 -52.89 38.23 -21.63
N GLY A 280 -52.52 37.42 -22.66
CA GLY A 280 -51.67 37.79 -23.82
C GLY A 280 -50.36 36.99 -23.95
N GLU A 281 -50.33 35.83 -24.62
CA GLU A 281 -49.99 35.60 -26.05
C GLU A 281 -48.55 35.12 -26.37
N ARG A 282 -48.53 33.98 -27.07
CA ARG A 282 -47.51 33.26 -27.86
C ARG A 282 -46.32 34.06 -28.43
N ARG A 283 -45.12 33.45 -28.40
CA ARG A 283 -44.31 33.20 -29.62
C ARG A 283 -43.14 32.20 -29.42
N GLN A 284 -43.10 31.21 -30.32
CA GLN A 284 -41.96 30.34 -30.65
C GLN A 284 -40.88 31.10 -31.44
N ARG A 285 -39.59 30.73 -31.25
CA ARG A 285 -38.55 30.55 -32.30
C ARG A 285 -37.26 30.03 -31.63
N GLN A 286 -36.89 28.77 -31.90
CA GLN A 286 -35.88 28.30 -32.88
C GLN A 286 -34.44 28.26 -32.31
N ARG A 287 -33.87 27.03 -32.26
CA ARG A 287 -32.44 26.74 -32.11
C ARG A 287 -31.65 27.24 -33.35
N PRO A 288 -30.31 27.31 -33.29
CA PRO A 288 -29.51 26.12 -33.62
C PRO A 288 -28.30 25.88 -32.70
N ASP A 289 -27.90 24.61 -32.68
CA ASP A 289 -26.68 24.03 -32.14
C ASP A 289 -25.40 24.62 -32.75
N LEU A 290 -24.34 24.70 -31.95
CA LEU A 290 -22.95 24.80 -32.42
C LEU A 290 -22.08 23.86 -31.57
N ASP A 291 -21.82 22.68 -32.15
CA ASP A 291 -20.62 21.89 -31.91
C ASP A 291 -19.38 22.71 -32.29
N CYS A 292 -18.34 22.65 -31.46
CA CYS A 292 -16.99 22.92 -31.95
C CYS A 292 -15.96 22.11 -31.15
N THR A 293 -15.53 21.03 -31.77
CA THR A 293 -14.26 20.32 -31.58
C THR A 293 -13.09 21.28 -31.80
N LEU A 294 -12.03 21.17 -31.00
CA LEU A 294 -10.64 20.90 -31.43
C LEU A 294 -9.60 21.31 -30.38
N LEU A 295 -8.60 20.42 -30.28
CA LEU A 295 -7.21 20.59 -29.85
C LEU A 295 -6.93 20.65 -28.34
#